data_AF-A0A9W8Q5M7-F1
#
_entry.id   AF-A0A9W8Q5M7-F1
#
_cell.length_a   1.000
_cell.length_b   1.000
_cell.length_c   1.000
_cell.angle_alpha   90.00
_cell.angle_beta   90.00
_cell.angle_gamma   90.00
#
_symmetry.space_group_name_H-M   'P 1'
#
loop_
_entity.id
_entity.type
_entity.pdbx_description
1 polymer ?
#
loop_
_entity_poly.entity_id
_entity_poly.type
_entity_poly.pdbx_seq_one_letter_code
_entity_poly.pdbx_strand_id
1 'polypeptide(L)'
;MRASIAEIKASGTMDVARGDGFVFGILRSDGDGALEIDEEKCAELVELARPVPCVFHRAFDPLQDCEAGVDVLVRCGFAGLLTAGGVKGGGCVGNLTRLERICERAGGRIEVVAGGGVRHRNVNALTASALGGAERRGTWVHSAALKSDGSGMDEEEVQRLLTELAK
;
A
#
# COMPACT_ATOMS: atom_id res chain seq x y z
N MET A 1 -1.17 -16.76 -9.86
CA MET A 1 -0.19 -15.67 -9.63
C MET A 1 1.09 -15.90 -10.42
N ARG A 2 1.87 -16.97 -10.19
CA ARG A 2 3.13 -17.22 -10.93
C ARG A 2 3.00 -17.12 -12.45
N ALA A 3 2.07 -17.89 -13.03
CA ALA A 3 1.82 -17.86 -14.48
C ALA A 3 1.49 -16.44 -14.97
N SER A 4 0.59 -15.74 -14.27
CA SER A 4 0.21 -14.36 -14.61
C SER A 4 1.39 -13.38 -14.58
N ILE A 5 2.27 -13.46 -13.57
CA ILE A 5 3.48 -12.62 -13.50
C ILE A 5 4.40 -12.95 -14.69
N ALA A 6 4.63 -14.23 -14.98
CA ALA A 6 5.48 -14.65 -16.08
C ALA A 6 4.93 -14.20 -17.44
N GLU A 7 3.62 -14.37 -17.68
CA GLU A 7 2.92 -13.98 -18.90
C GLU A 7 2.96 -12.46 -19.12
N ILE A 8 2.65 -11.66 -18.09
CA ILE A 8 2.66 -10.19 -18.17
C ILE A 8 4.09 -9.65 -18.37
N LYS A 9 5.12 -10.30 -17.80
CA LYS A 9 6.50 -9.92 -18.09
C LYS A 9 6.90 -10.28 -19.52
N ALA A 10 6.51 -11.48 -19.97
CA ALA A 10 6.84 -11.98 -21.30
C ALA A 10 6.13 -11.21 -22.43
N SER A 11 5.00 -10.54 -22.15
CA SER A 11 4.30 -9.70 -23.13
C SER A 11 5.13 -8.48 -23.57
N GLY A 12 6.13 -8.07 -22.79
CA GLY A 12 6.94 -6.88 -23.06
C GLY A 12 6.18 -5.56 -22.88
N THR A 13 4.99 -5.57 -22.28
CA THR A 13 4.17 -4.36 -22.11
C THR A 13 4.51 -3.54 -20.87
N MET A 14 5.33 -4.10 -19.97
CA MET A 14 5.69 -3.47 -18.69
C MET A 14 6.85 -2.50 -18.86
N ASP A 15 6.71 -1.30 -18.33
CA ASP A 15 7.74 -0.27 -18.26
C ASP A 15 7.86 0.31 -16.84
N VAL A 16 8.96 -0.02 -16.17
CA VAL A 16 9.25 0.45 -14.81
C VAL A 16 9.43 1.97 -14.75
N ALA A 17 9.85 2.62 -15.84
CA ALA A 17 9.99 4.08 -15.88
C ALA A 17 8.63 4.80 -15.92
N ARG A 18 7.56 4.11 -16.36
CA ARG A 18 6.17 4.57 -16.29
C ARG A 18 5.51 4.30 -14.93
N GLY A 19 6.21 3.59 -14.04
CA GLY A 19 5.69 3.17 -12.74
C GLY A 19 4.92 1.85 -12.78
N ASP A 20 5.09 1.04 -13.82
CA ASP A 20 4.44 -0.27 -13.90
C ASP A 20 5.01 -1.21 -12.82
N GLY A 21 4.13 -1.93 -12.13
CA GLY A 21 4.47 -2.80 -11.00
C GLY A 21 3.43 -3.87 -10.74
N PHE A 22 3.78 -4.86 -9.92
CA PHE A 22 2.84 -5.88 -9.46
C PHE A 22 2.31 -5.56 -8.06
N VAL A 23 1.05 -5.87 -7.82
CA VAL A 23 0.41 -5.66 -6.51
C VAL A 23 -0.22 -6.97 -6.06
N PHE A 24 0.23 -7.50 -4.92
CA PHE A 24 -0.29 -8.74 -4.35
C PHE A 24 0.01 -8.83 -2.86
N GLY A 25 -0.52 -9.84 -2.18
CA GLY A 25 -0.15 -10.15 -0.81
C GLY A 25 -0.72 -11.50 -0.41
N ILE A 26 0.13 -12.35 0.14
CA ILE A 26 -0.23 -13.71 0.53
C ILE A 26 -0.06 -13.84 2.02
N LEU A 27 -1.13 -14.28 2.68
CA LEU A 27 -1.12 -14.58 4.10
C LEU A 27 -1.22 -16.09 4.30
N ARG A 28 -0.71 -16.54 5.43
CA ARG A 28 -0.96 -17.86 6.00
C ARG A 28 -1.64 -17.69 7.35
N SER A 29 -2.42 -18.68 7.76
CA SER A 29 -2.90 -18.77 9.13
C SER A 29 -1.95 -19.66 9.94
N ASP A 30 -1.73 -19.30 11.20
CA ASP A 30 -1.00 -20.12 12.17
C ASP A 30 -1.82 -21.29 12.73
N GLY A 31 -3.10 -21.39 12.35
CA GLY A 31 -4.03 -22.42 12.83
C GLY A 31 -4.90 -21.97 14.02
N ASP A 32 -4.46 -20.93 14.75
CA ASP A 32 -5.18 -20.32 15.89
C ASP A 32 -5.96 -19.06 15.48
N GLY A 33 -6.05 -18.80 14.18
CA GLY A 33 -6.80 -17.69 13.59
C GLY A 33 -6.01 -16.39 13.48
N ALA A 34 -4.74 -16.37 13.91
CA ALA A 34 -3.86 -15.26 13.56
C ALA A 34 -3.43 -15.41 12.09
N LEU A 35 -3.19 -14.26 11.46
CA LEU A 35 -2.71 -14.17 10.09
C LEU A 35 -1.29 -13.63 10.11
N GLU A 36 -0.43 -14.30 9.36
CA GLU A 36 0.95 -13.90 9.11
C GLU A 36 1.18 -13.76 7.61
N ILE A 37 2.18 -12.97 7.22
CA ILE A 37 2.63 -12.93 5.83
C ILE A 37 3.28 -14.28 5.50
N ASP A 38 2.87 -14.89 4.38
CA ASP A 38 3.53 -16.08 3.85
C ASP A 38 4.85 -15.66 3.17
N GLU A 39 5.92 -15.53 3.98
CA GLU A 39 7.23 -15.02 3.55
C GLU A 39 7.82 -15.83 2.39
N GLU A 40 7.70 -17.16 2.41
CA GLU A 40 8.20 -18.04 1.35
C GLU A 40 7.52 -17.77 0.01
N LYS A 41 6.18 -17.80 -0.02
CA LYS A 41 5.43 -17.55 -1.26
C LYS A 41 5.58 -16.10 -1.74
N CYS A 42 5.67 -15.15 -0.82
CA CYS A 42 5.86 -13.75 -1.18
C CYS A 42 7.24 -13.51 -1.80
N ALA A 43 8.31 -13.97 -1.16
CA ALA A 43 9.68 -13.80 -1.65
C ALA A 43 9.86 -14.42 -3.03
N GLU A 44 9.26 -15.59 -3.25
CA GLU A 44 9.28 -16.25 -4.55
C GLU A 44 8.59 -15.44 -5.66
N LEU A 45 7.41 -14.87 -5.41
CA LEU A 45 6.72 -14.05 -6.40
C LEU A 45 7.45 -12.72 -6.66
N VAL A 46 8.05 -12.14 -5.63
CA VAL A 46 8.89 -10.94 -5.77
C VAL A 46 10.10 -11.24 -6.65
N GLU A 47 10.79 -12.36 -6.42
CA GLU A 47 11.94 -12.75 -7.25
C GLU A 47 11.51 -13.02 -8.70
N LEU A 48 10.38 -13.73 -8.89
CA LEU A 48 9.82 -13.95 -10.23
C LEU A 48 9.46 -12.64 -10.95
N ALA A 49 9.06 -11.60 -10.22
CA ALA A 49 8.68 -10.32 -10.78
C ALA A 49 9.87 -9.46 -11.25
N ARG A 50 11.08 -9.69 -10.71
CA ARG A 50 12.26 -8.85 -11.02
C ARG A 50 12.55 -8.72 -12.52
N PRO A 51 12.93 -7.53 -13.01
CA PRO A 51 13.25 -6.31 -12.26
C PRO A 51 12.03 -5.42 -11.94
N VAL A 52 10.80 -5.87 -12.22
CA VAL A 52 9.59 -5.08 -11.98
C VAL A 52 9.29 -5.01 -10.47
N PRO A 53 9.04 -3.83 -9.90
CA PRO A 53 8.76 -3.68 -8.47
C PRO A 53 7.43 -4.31 -8.05
N CYS A 54 7.35 -4.73 -6.79
CA CYS A 54 6.15 -5.30 -6.18
C CYS A 54 5.69 -4.46 -4.99
N VAL A 55 4.37 -4.28 -4.84
CA VAL A 55 3.74 -3.60 -3.69
C VAL A 55 2.85 -4.59 -2.94
N PHE A 56 3.02 -4.70 -1.62
CA PHE A 56 2.15 -5.50 -0.78
C PHE A 56 0.83 -4.76 -0.54
N HIS A 57 -0.31 -5.38 -0.85
CA HIS A 57 -1.61 -4.70 -0.72
C HIS A 57 -2.23 -4.81 0.68
N ARG A 58 -3.51 -4.39 0.80
CA ARG A 58 -4.28 -4.31 2.05
C ARG A 58 -4.53 -5.63 2.80
N ALA A 59 -4.06 -6.77 2.30
CA ALA A 59 -3.90 -7.98 3.13
C ALA A 59 -3.01 -7.74 4.37
N PHE A 60 -2.30 -6.62 4.43
CA PHE A 60 -1.55 -6.19 5.60
C PHE A 60 -2.44 -5.69 6.75
N ASP A 61 -3.60 -5.08 6.45
CA ASP A 61 -4.49 -4.46 7.44
C ASP A 61 -4.90 -5.39 8.61
N PRO A 62 -5.23 -6.68 8.40
CA PRO A 62 -5.63 -7.59 9.48
C PRO A 62 -4.47 -8.14 10.33
N LEU A 63 -3.21 -7.91 9.96
CA LEU A 63 -2.07 -8.36 10.78
C LEU A 63 -2.18 -7.74 12.18
N GLN A 64 -1.83 -8.49 13.22
CA GLN A 64 -1.83 -7.95 14.59
C GLN A 64 -0.57 -7.10 14.81
N ASP A 65 0.61 -7.67 14.58
CA ASP A 65 1.88 -6.98 14.63
C ASP A 65 2.25 -6.38 13.26
N CYS A 66 1.98 -5.09 13.09
CA CYS A 66 2.31 -4.39 11.85
C CYS A 66 3.82 -4.11 11.72
N GLU A 67 4.55 -3.91 12.82
CA GLU A 67 5.97 -3.54 12.73
C GLU A 67 6.80 -4.75 12.28
N ALA A 68 6.52 -5.92 12.85
CA ALA A 68 7.08 -7.18 12.37
C ALA A 68 6.68 -7.45 10.92
N GLY A 69 5.42 -7.14 10.56
CA GLY A 69 4.95 -7.23 9.19
C GLY A 69 5.78 -6.40 8.20
N VAL A 70 6.10 -5.15 8.54
CA VAL A 70 6.96 -4.29 7.70
C VAL A 70 8.33 -4.93 7.48
N ASP A 71 8.94 -5.50 8.52
CA ASP A 71 10.25 -6.13 8.38
C ASP A 71 10.22 -7.37 7.49
N VAL A 72 9.13 -8.15 7.53
CA VAL A 72 8.92 -9.28 6.61
C VAL A 72 8.86 -8.77 5.17
N LEU A 73 8.12 -7.69 4.90
CA LEU A 73 8.02 -7.13 3.55
C LEU A 73 9.37 -6.65 3.01
N VAL A 74 10.18 -6.01 3.87
CA VAL A 74 11.55 -5.60 3.53
C VAL A 74 12.40 -6.82 3.18
N ARG A 75 12.34 -7.90 3.98
CA ARG A 75 13.09 -9.14 3.71
C ARG A 75 12.66 -9.83 2.41
N CYS A 76 11.35 -9.87 2.14
CA CYS A 76 10.79 -10.40 0.90
C CYS A 76 11.21 -9.60 -0.34
N GLY A 77 11.66 -8.34 -0.18
CA GLY A 77 12.06 -7.47 -1.28
C GLY A 77 10.91 -6.70 -1.94
N PHE A 78 9.79 -6.49 -1.25
CA PHE A 78 8.76 -5.57 -1.74
C PHE A 78 9.32 -4.15 -1.84
N ALA A 79 8.86 -3.40 -2.85
CA ALA A 79 9.20 -2.00 -3.02
C ALA A 79 8.25 -1.07 -2.25
N GLY A 80 7.03 -1.53 -1.93
CA GLY A 80 6.06 -0.72 -1.20
C GLY A 80 4.97 -1.51 -0.49
N LEU A 81 4.17 -0.78 0.30
CA LEU A 81 3.04 -1.29 1.09
C LEU A 81 1.84 -0.36 0.92
N LEU A 82 0.68 -0.89 0.49
CA LEU A 82 -0.61 -0.22 0.51
C LEU A 82 -1.42 -0.67 1.74
N THR A 83 -1.75 0.28 2.63
CA THR A 83 -2.39 -0.02 3.93
C THR A 83 -3.36 1.07 4.35
N ALA A 84 -4.43 0.69 5.06
CA ALA A 84 -5.32 1.61 5.77
C ALA A 84 -4.90 1.79 7.24
N GLY A 85 -3.80 1.13 7.65
CA GLY A 85 -3.37 1.06 9.04
C GLY A 85 -4.20 0.09 9.87
N GLY A 86 -5.05 -0.75 9.26
CA GLY A 86 -5.90 -1.67 10.01
C GLY A 86 -7.30 -1.83 9.48
N VAL A 87 -8.00 -2.84 10.00
CA VAL A 87 -9.40 -3.14 9.65
C VAL A 87 -10.42 -2.37 10.49
N LYS A 88 -9.99 -1.80 11.63
CA LYS A 88 -10.86 -1.04 12.55
C LYS A 88 -10.71 0.47 12.28
N GLY A 89 -11.57 1.30 12.89
CA GLY A 89 -11.38 2.75 12.93
C GLY A 89 -11.89 3.56 11.72
N GLY A 90 -12.56 2.94 10.74
CA GLY A 90 -13.17 3.70 9.64
C GLY A 90 -12.20 4.18 8.55
N GLY A 91 -11.04 3.51 8.41
CA GLY A 91 -10.05 3.77 7.36
C GLY A 91 -8.80 4.48 7.90
N CYS A 92 -8.07 5.13 7.01
CA CYS A 92 -6.74 5.68 7.33
C CYS A 92 -6.74 6.67 8.51
N VAL A 93 -7.75 7.55 8.57
CA VAL A 93 -7.83 8.59 9.61
C VAL A 93 -7.98 8.00 11.01
N GLY A 94 -8.77 6.94 11.17
CA GLY A 94 -8.93 6.31 12.49
C GLY A 94 -7.75 5.44 12.91
N ASN A 95 -6.82 5.18 11.98
CA ASN A 95 -5.61 4.38 12.23
C ASN A 95 -4.33 5.21 12.15
N LEU A 96 -4.41 6.55 12.27
CA LEU A 96 -3.27 7.46 12.13
C LEU A 96 -2.06 6.99 12.95
N THR A 97 -2.19 6.82 14.27
CA THR A 97 -1.08 6.38 15.14
C THR A 97 -0.42 5.09 14.68
N ARG A 98 -1.19 4.15 14.12
CA ARG A 98 -0.62 2.89 13.60
C ARG A 98 0.09 3.11 12.27
N LEU A 99 -0.45 3.96 11.40
CA LEU A 99 0.22 4.38 10.17
C LEU A 99 1.55 5.07 10.47
N GLU A 100 1.64 5.90 11.51
CA GLU A 100 2.91 6.55 11.89
C GLU A 100 3.97 5.51 12.26
N ARG A 101 3.60 4.51 13.07
CA ARG A 101 4.50 3.39 13.41
C ARG A 101 4.92 2.58 12.19
N ILE A 102 4.02 2.33 11.25
CA ILE A 102 4.33 1.63 9.99
C ILE A 102 5.35 2.44 9.17
N CYS A 103 5.15 3.75 9.02
CA CYS A 103 6.06 4.63 8.29
C CYS A 103 7.43 4.75 8.97
N GLU A 104 7.45 4.88 10.30
CA GLU A 104 8.68 4.88 11.10
C GLU A 104 9.43 3.56 10.95
N ARG A 105 8.73 2.43 11.06
CA ARG A 105 9.34 1.12 10.87
C ARG A 105 9.84 0.95 9.44
N ALA A 106 9.10 1.41 8.44
CA ALA A 106 9.54 1.32 7.04
C ALA A 106 10.87 2.06 6.85
N GLY A 107 11.01 3.26 7.43
CA GLY A 107 12.27 4.00 7.44
C GLY A 107 12.84 4.26 6.05
N GLY A 108 11.97 4.42 5.04
CA GLY A 108 12.34 4.62 3.63
C GLY A 108 12.85 3.36 2.92
N ARG A 109 12.89 2.19 3.57
CA ARG A 109 13.29 0.91 2.96
C ARG A 109 12.26 0.38 1.97
N ILE A 110 11.00 0.73 2.19
CA ILE A 110 9.87 0.51 1.28
C ILE A 110 9.00 1.76 1.29
N GLU A 111 8.30 2.01 0.18
CA GLU A 111 7.29 3.06 0.12
C GLU A 111 6.04 2.67 0.90
N VAL A 112 5.40 3.64 1.56
CA VAL A 112 4.13 3.43 2.24
C VAL A 112 3.04 4.25 1.56
N VAL A 113 2.00 3.56 1.10
CA VAL A 113 0.84 4.16 0.45
C VAL A 113 -0.35 4.04 1.41
N ALA A 114 -0.78 5.15 1.99
CA ALA A 114 -1.99 5.20 2.80
C ALA A 114 -3.22 5.13 1.88
N GLY A 115 -4.02 4.08 2.01
CA GLY A 115 -5.17 3.85 1.14
C GLY A 115 -6.29 3.08 1.84
N GLY A 116 -7.53 3.51 1.58
CA GLY A 116 -8.73 2.98 2.25
C GLY A 116 -9.61 4.12 2.76
N GLY A 117 -10.50 4.60 1.89
CA GLY A 117 -11.43 5.69 2.21
C GLY A 117 -10.82 7.11 2.18
N VAL A 118 -9.64 7.28 1.56
CA VAL A 118 -9.03 8.60 1.36
C VAL A 118 -9.90 9.43 0.41
N ARG A 119 -10.21 10.68 0.79
CA ARG A 119 -11.04 11.66 0.09
C ARG A 119 -10.57 13.08 0.41
N HIS A 120 -11.00 14.09 -0.35
CA HIS A 120 -10.61 15.49 -0.13
C HIS A 120 -10.85 15.94 1.32
N ARG A 121 -11.97 15.51 1.91
CA ARG A 121 -12.35 15.85 3.30
C ARG A 121 -11.39 15.33 4.38
N ASN A 122 -10.53 14.35 4.06
CA ASN A 122 -9.65 13.73 5.05
C ASN A 122 -8.18 13.65 4.64
N VAL A 123 -7.84 13.97 3.38
CA VAL A 123 -6.46 13.90 2.90
C VAL A 123 -5.53 14.82 3.70
N ASN A 124 -6.02 15.98 4.14
CA ASN A 124 -5.23 16.89 4.97
C ASN A 124 -4.92 16.34 6.36
N ALA A 125 -5.82 15.55 6.94
CA ALA A 125 -5.52 14.89 8.22
C ALA A 125 -4.40 13.87 8.06
N LEU A 126 -4.31 13.23 6.88
CA LEU A 126 -3.24 12.30 6.54
C LEU A 126 -1.93 13.07 6.28
N THR A 127 -1.94 14.12 5.44
CA THR A 127 -0.72 14.87 5.12
C THR A 127 -0.23 15.74 6.27
N ALA A 128 -1.10 16.29 7.12
CA ALA A 128 -0.69 17.03 8.32
C ALA A 128 -0.13 16.11 9.41
N SER A 129 -0.45 14.81 9.38
CA SER A 129 0.15 13.82 10.26
C SER A 129 1.57 13.44 9.81
N ALA A 130 2.17 12.46 10.49
CA ALA A 130 3.48 11.89 10.17
C ALA A 130 3.73 11.54 8.68
N LEU A 131 2.69 11.40 7.84
CA LEU A 131 2.81 11.12 6.40
C LEU A 131 3.33 12.30 5.56
N GLY A 132 3.27 13.54 6.04
CA GLY A 132 3.68 14.74 5.25
C GLY A 132 4.91 15.48 5.75
N GLY A 133 5.67 14.94 6.72
CA GLY A 133 6.93 15.54 7.15
C GLY A 133 8.01 15.43 6.05
N ALA A 134 8.79 16.50 5.83
CA ALA A 134 9.88 16.56 4.85
C ALA A 134 10.94 15.44 5.02
N GLU A 135 11.02 14.87 6.23
CA GLU A 135 11.90 13.77 6.63
C GLU A 135 11.44 12.38 6.12
N ARG A 136 10.16 12.21 5.75
CA ARG A 136 9.58 10.90 5.38
C ARG A 136 9.29 10.76 3.87
N ARG A 137 10.35 10.89 3.06
CA ARG A 137 10.34 10.56 1.61
C ARG A 137 9.79 9.14 1.40
N GLY A 138 8.96 8.96 0.37
CA GLY A 138 8.37 7.65 0.01
C GLY A 138 7.02 7.34 0.67
N THR A 139 6.29 8.37 1.12
CA THR A 139 4.92 8.22 1.61
C THR A 139 3.92 8.81 0.61
N TRP A 140 2.90 8.03 0.26
CA TRP A 140 1.91 8.36 -0.75
C TRP A 140 0.49 8.17 -0.23
N VAL A 141 -0.50 8.75 -0.91
CA VAL A 141 -1.92 8.50 -0.64
C VAL A 141 -2.59 7.88 -1.86
N HIS A 142 -3.48 6.93 -1.64
CA HIS A 142 -4.29 6.29 -2.68
C HIS A 142 -5.77 6.55 -2.47
N SER A 143 -6.40 7.23 -3.42
CA SER A 143 -7.84 7.40 -3.52
C SER A 143 -8.35 6.77 -4.81
N ALA A 144 -9.35 5.91 -4.69
CA ALA A 144 -10.08 5.42 -5.86
C ALA A 144 -10.86 6.55 -6.56
N ALA A 145 -11.23 7.60 -5.80
CA ALA A 145 -12.03 8.74 -6.28
C ALA A 145 -13.19 8.33 -7.20
N LEU A 146 -13.89 7.25 -6.84
CA LEU A 146 -15.04 6.75 -7.59
C LEU A 146 -16.32 7.37 -7.07
N LYS A 147 -17.26 7.62 -7.99
CA LYS A 147 -18.63 7.99 -7.66
C LYS A 147 -19.32 6.86 -6.90
N SER A 148 -20.20 7.22 -5.98
CA SER A 148 -20.93 6.25 -5.15
C SER A 148 -21.87 5.34 -5.94
N ASP A 149 -22.29 5.77 -7.13
CA ASP A 149 -23.15 5.01 -8.03
C ASP A 149 -22.37 4.03 -8.95
N GLY A 150 -21.03 4.02 -8.86
CA GLY A 150 -20.18 3.16 -9.66
C GLY A 150 -20.06 3.58 -11.14
N SER A 151 -20.59 4.74 -11.52
CA SER A 151 -20.55 5.24 -12.92
C SER A 151 -19.16 5.66 -13.39
N GLY A 152 -18.14 5.52 -12.55
CA GLY A 152 -16.74 5.76 -12.88
C GLY A 152 -16.07 6.71 -11.90
N MET A 153 -15.05 7.40 -12.40
CA MET A 153 -14.30 8.42 -11.66
C MET A 153 -15.19 9.62 -11.34
N ASP A 154 -15.04 10.13 -10.13
CA ASP A 154 -15.56 11.40 -9.67
C ASP A 154 -14.50 12.49 -9.93
N GLU A 155 -14.65 13.20 -11.05
CA GLU A 155 -13.74 14.27 -11.45
C GLU A 155 -13.70 15.41 -10.43
N GLU A 156 -14.84 15.75 -9.83
CA GLU A 156 -14.94 16.81 -8.83
C GLU A 156 -14.17 16.42 -7.56
N GLU A 157 -14.30 15.17 -7.11
CA GLU A 157 -13.53 14.63 -6.00
C GLU A 157 -12.02 14.71 -6.25
N VAL A 158 -11.56 14.39 -7.47
CA VAL A 158 -10.14 14.49 -7.82
C VAL A 158 -9.66 15.93 -7.84
N GLN A 159 -10.42 16.87 -8.40
CA GLN A 159 -10.05 18.28 -8.38
C GLN A 159 -9.97 18.82 -6.94
N ARG A 160 -10.89 18.41 -6.07
CA ARG A 160 -10.85 18.77 -4.64
C ARG A 160 -9.64 18.15 -3.94
N LEU A 161 -9.32 16.88 -4.20
CA LEU A 161 -8.11 16.24 -3.68
C LEU A 161 -6.83 16.99 -4.08
N LEU A 162 -6.70 17.36 -5.36
CA LEU A 162 -5.56 18.13 -5.87
C LEU A 162 -5.47 19.51 -5.20
N THR A 163 -6.62 20.17 -4.99
CA THR A 163 -6.68 21.47 -4.33
C THR A 163 -6.25 21.39 -2.86
N GLU A 164 -6.63 20.33 -2.15
CA GLU A 164 -6.23 20.13 -0.75
C GLU A 164 -4.75 19.76 -0.61
N LEU A 165 -4.22 18.94 -1.52
CA LEU A 165 -2.80 18.54 -1.54
C LEU A 165 -1.84 19.65 -1.97
N ALA A 166 -2.34 20.71 -2.63
CA ALA A 166 -1.53 21.84 -3.08
C ALA A 166 -1.31 22.93 -2.01
N LYS A 167 -1.90 22.77 -0.82
CA LYS A 167 -1.77 23.70 0.31
C LYS A 167 -0.57 23.35 1.19
#